data_AF-A0A662H5C4-F1
#
_entry.id   AF-A0A662H5C4-F1
#
_cell.length_a   1.000
_cell.length_b   1.000
_cell.length_c   1.000
_cell.angle_alpha   90.00
_cell.angle_beta   90.00
_cell.angle_gamma   90.00
#
_symmetry.space_group_name_H-M   'P 1'
#
loop_
_entity.id
_entity.type
_entity.pdbx_description
1 polymer ?
#
loop_
_entity_poly.entity_id
_entity_poly.type
_entity_poly.pdbx_seq_one_letter_code
_entity_poly.pdbx_strand_id
1 'polypeptide(L)'
;MSSRKERKIKEKVSLVAVSLIFLALLLALLWFLLPLVSLLFSLEPQQTGKEPSLNELIQATTYSAVAFKESTSLLYDTLYTYPNAERMELIEALARNCSECLRELEKIIAKLNIPSSSKKELLRKSDFYLKLAEDSRKLAHLSREINSTREELELALYTYNSTNLKELKERIERLEEELKELLSTLKKIPPSMHLSETHKDYFERGLRNIRKTIEELKEWGKISEILSEYGDLARKCTELRRLMEKLADERDTESALNTLRRMEEVLEELSKEADRLNDFYRKAQELNPASAGAFMDLESTIKSSAISREALEQLKGILNSLKDKLREGKTLQEALQDIAKESNMYPYLKEYLDYLAKTSLTQAPSQGAGGTGRPRD
;
A
#
# COMPACT_ATOMS: atom_id res chain seq x y z
N MET A 1 -42.51 44.79 0.40
CA MET A 1 -43.06 43.68 -0.42
C MET A 1 -42.31 43.39 -1.73
N SER A 2 -41.24 44.12 -2.13
CA SER A 2 -40.56 43.88 -3.43
C SER A 2 -39.45 42.80 -3.43
N SER A 3 -38.79 42.54 -2.29
CA SER A 3 -37.64 41.59 -2.22
C SER A 3 -37.98 40.12 -2.53
N ARG A 4 -39.17 39.63 -2.18
CA ARG A 4 -39.60 38.23 -2.46
C ARG A 4 -40.00 38.00 -3.92
N LYS A 5 -40.52 39.01 -4.62
CA LYS A 5 -40.87 38.90 -6.04
C LYS A 5 -39.61 38.91 -6.91
N GLU A 6 -38.63 39.75 -6.59
CA GLU A 6 -37.34 39.80 -7.31
C GLU A 6 -36.52 38.50 -7.17
N ARG A 7 -36.50 37.87 -5.98
CA ARG A 7 -35.85 36.55 -5.80
C ARG A 7 -36.50 35.45 -6.64
N LYS A 8 -37.83 35.37 -6.67
CA LYS A 8 -38.55 34.37 -7.48
C LYS A 8 -38.36 34.57 -8.99
N ILE A 9 -38.18 35.82 -9.44
CA ILE A 9 -37.89 36.12 -10.84
C ILE A 9 -36.45 35.71 -11.18
N LYS A 10 -35.46 36.02 -10.34
CA LYS A 10 -34.07 35.59 -10.54
C LYS A 10 -33.90 34.07 -10.53
N GLU A 11 -34.59 33.35 -9.64
CA GLU A 11 -34.58 31.88 -9.61
C GLU A 11 -35.19 31.28 -10.88
N LYS A 12 -36.32 31.83 -11.38
CA LYS A 12 -36.92 31.37 -12.64
C LYS A 12 -36.04 31.66 -13.85
N VAL A 13 -35.40 32.83 -13.89
CA VAL A 13 -34.45 33.18 -14.97
C VAL A 13 -33.21 32.30 -14.92
N SER A 14 -32.70 31.98 -13.72
CA SER A 14 -31.59 31.04 -13.53
C SER A 14 -31.96 29.62 -13.96
N LEU A 15 -33.16 29.15 -13.64
CA LEU A 15 -33.64 27.81 -14.03
C LEU A 15 -33.77 27.72 -15.56
N VAL A 16 -34.36 28.74 -16.20
CA VAL A 16 -34.50 28.81 -17.66
C VAL A 16 -33.13 28.87 -18.34
N ALA A 17 -32.19 29.64 -17.81
CA ALA A 17 -30.83 29.71 -18.34
C ALA A 17 -30.09 28.37 -18.23
N VAL A 18 -30.19 27.67 -17.09
CA VAL A 18 -29.60 26.34 -16.91
C VAL A 18 -30.25 25.31 -17.83
N SER A 19 -31.58 25.35 -17.99
CA SER A 19 -32.30 24.48 -18.93
C SER A 19 -31.92 24.74 -20.39
N LEU A 20 -31.69 25.99 -20.78
CA LEU A 20 -31.24 26.36 -22.12
C LEU A 20 -29.78 25.94 -22.37
N ILE A 21 -28.91 26.06 -21.38
CA ILE A 21 -27.51 25.57 -21.46
C ILE A 21 -27.50 24.03 -21.54
N PHE A 22 -28.32 23.35 -20.74
CA PHE A 22 -28.48 21.90 -20.80
C PHE A 22 -29.02 21.45 -22.17
N LEU A 23 -30.01 22.15 -22.72
CA LEU A 23 -30.55 21.88 -24.04
C LEU A 23 -29.52 22.13 -25.15
N ALA A 24 -28.71 23.19 -25.04
CA ALA A 24 -27.63 23.47 -25.98
C ALA A 24 -26.50 22.43 -25.90
N LEU A 25 -26.16 21.96 -24.71
CA LEU A 25 -25.20 20.86 -24.50
C LEU A 25 -25.75 19.52 -25.00
N LEU A 26 -27.04 19.26 -24.81
CA LEU A 26 -27.73 18.07 -25.33
C LEU A 26 -27.77 18.10 -26.87
N LEU A 27 -28.04 19.25 -27.46
CA LEU A 27 -28.02 19.45 -28.91
C LEU A 27 -26.60 19.37 -29.48
N ALA A 28 -25.59 19.88 -28.78
CA ALA A 28 -24.19 19.74 -29.16
C ALA A 28 -23.71 18.28 -29.08
N LEU A 29 -24.13 17.54 -28.05
CA LEU A 29 -23.89 16.10 -27.90
C LEU A 29 -24.59 15.32 -29.02
N LEU A 30 -25.84 15.66 -29.33
CA LEU A 30 -26.59 15.09 -30.45
C LEU A 30 -25.90 15.39 -31.78
N TRP A 31 -25.38 16.60 -31.99
CA TRP A 31 -24.65 16.97 -33.21
C TRP A 31 -23.30 16.24 -33.33
N PHE A 32 -22.63 15.97 -32.22
CA PHE A 32 -21.37 15.21 -32.21
C PHE A 32 -21.59 13.71 -32.46
N LEU A 33 -22.73 13.18 -32.00
CA LEU A 33 -23.15 11.79 -32.19
C LEU A 33 -23.88 11.58 -33.53
N LEU A 34 -24.48 12.62 -34.13
CA LEU A 34 -25.28 12.54 -35.35
C LEU A 34 -24.52 11.97 -36.56
N PRO A 35 -23.24 12.30 -36.81
CA PRO A 35 -22.47 11.68 -37.89
C PRO A 35 -22.25 10.18 -37.67
N LEU A 36 -22.10 9.73 -36.41
CA LEU A 36 -21.95 8.32 -36.06
C LEU A 36 -23.29 7.58 -36.13
N VAL A 37 -24.36 8.19 -35.60
CA VAL A 37 -25.72 7.65 -35.58
C VAL A 37 -26.32 7.63 -36.99
N SER A 38 -26.08 8.64 -37.82
CA SER A 38 -26.55 8.67 -39.22
C SER A 38 -25.82 7.66 -40.10
N LEU A 39 -24.51 7.44 -39.91
CA LEU A 39 -23.77 6.36 -40.59
C LEU A 39 -24.30 4.98 -40.21
N LEU A 40 -24.73 4.81 -38.96
CA LEU A 40 -25.34 3.60 -38.40
C LEU A 40 -26.77 3.35 -38.92
N PHE A 41 -27.59 4.39 -39.08
CA PHE A 41 -28.96 4.28 -39.62
C PHE A 41 -29.02 4.16 -41.15
N SER A 42 -27.95 4.51 -41.86
CA SER A 42 -27.85 4.32 -43.32
C SER A 42 -27.46 2.91 -43.76
N LEU A 43 -27.18 1.99 -42.82
CA LEU A 43 -26.97 0.58 -43.11
C LEU A 43 -28.34 -0.11 -43.20
N GLU A 44 -28.84 -0.31 -44.42
CA GLU A 44 -30.06 -1.11 -44.63
C GLU A 44 -29.90 -2.52 -44.03
N PRO A 45 -30.92 -3.03 -43.30
CA PRO A 45 -30.90 -4.38 -42.76
C PRO A 45 -31.17 -5.38 -43.90
N GLN A 46 -30.11 -5.84 -44.58
CA GLN A 46 -30.23 -7.04 -45.40
C GLN A 46 -30.22 -8.29 -44.52
N GLN A 47 -31.44 -8.74 -44.21
CA GLN A 47 -31.88 -10.12 -43.98
C GLN A 47 -30.80 -11.14 -43.60
N THR A 48 -30.37 -11.13 -42.35
CA THR A 48 -30.12 -12.37 -41.59
C THR A 48 -30.54 -12.13 -40.14
N GLY A 49 -31.49 -12.93 -39.65
CA GLY A 49 -32.11 -12.78 -38.34
C GLY A 49 -31.13 -12.95 -37.17
N LYS A 50 -30.61 -11.82 -36.70
CA LYS A 50 -30.18 -11.42 -35.35
C LYS A 50 -29.22 -10.28 -35.59
N GLU A 51 -29.64 -9.05 -35.31
CA GLU A 51 -28.71 -7.90 -35.30
C GLU A 51 -27.65 -8.11 -34.23
N PRO A 52 -26.38 -8.22 -34.59
CA PRO A 52 -25.30 -8.21 -33.62
C PRO A 52 -24.50 -6.93 -33.90
N SER A 53 -25.03 -5.78 -33.48
CA SER A 53 -24.73 -4.50 -34.16
C SER A 53 -24.13 -3.40 -33.28
N LEU A 54 -24.30 -3.41 -31.95
CA LEU A 54 -23.75 -2.38 -31.05
C LEU A 54 -23.75 -2.85 -29.59
N ASN A 55 -24.79 -3.59 -29.22
CA ASN A 55 -24.95 -4.14 -27.87
C ASN A 55 -23.81 -5.10 -27.48
N GLU A 56 -23.31 -5.93 -28.40
CA GLU A 56 -22.20 -6.84 -28.12
C GLU A 56 -20.89 -6.10 -27.84
N LEU A 57 -20.61 -5.02 -28.58
CA LEU A 57 -19.47 -4.14 -28.31
C LEU A 57 -19.63 -3.42 -26.97
N ILE A 58 -20.81 -2.87 -26.68
CA ILE A 58 -21.08 -2.20 -25.39
C ILE A 58 -20.92 -3.20 -24.23
N GLN A 59 -21.43 -4.42 -24.36
CA GLN A 59 -21.29 -5.46 -23.35
C GLN A 59 -19.83 -5.88 -23.17
N ALA A 60 -19.10 -6.17 -24.24
CA ALA A 60 -17.70 -6.55 -24.19
C ALA A 60 -16.82 -5.49 -23.51
N THR A 61 -17.03 -4.22 -23.87
CA THR A 61 -16.28 -3.10 -23.33
C THR A 61 -16.58 -2.87 -21.85
N THR A 62 -17.84 -3.07 -21.45
CA THR A 62 -18.27 -3.05 -20.05
C THR A 62 -17.63 -4.18 -19.26
N TYR A 63 -17.67 -5.42 -19.77
CA TYR A 63 -17.04 -6.57 -19.12
C TYR A 63 -15.54 -6.35 -18.90
N SER A 64 -14.83 -5.87 -19.92
CA SER A 64 -13.40 -5.58 -19.83
C SER A 64 -13.08 -4.46 -18.83
N ALA A 65 -13.82 -3.35 -18.87
CA ALA A 65 -13.59 -2.24 -17.95
C ALA A 65 -13.89 -2.62 -16.49
N VAL A 66 -14.95 -3.41 -16.25
CA VAL A 66 -15.27 -3.93 -14.91
C VAL A 66 -14.23 -4.96 -14.47
N ALA A 67 -13.79 -5.87 -15.34
CA ALA A 67 -12.72 -6.82 -15.03
C ALA A 67 -11.42 -6.10 -14.62
N PHE A 68 -11.07 -5.02 -15.31
CA PHE A 68 -9.89 -4.22 -15.00
C PHE A 68 -10.01 -3.51 -13.65
N LYS A 69 -11.16 -2.88 -13.39
CA LYS A 69 -11.45 -2.24 -12.10
C LYS A 69 -11.39 -3.25 -10.96
N GLU A 70 -12.03 -4.40 -11.10
CA GLU A 70 -12.07 -5.43 -10.07
C GLU A 70 -10.72 -6.09 -9.83
N SER A 71 -9.94 -6.36 -10.89
CA SER A 71 -8.59 -6.94 -10.77
C SER A 71 -7.58 -5.99 -10.15
N THR A 72 -7.57 -4.70 -10.53
CA THR A 72 -6.70 -3.71 -9.90
C THR A 72 -7.10 -3.38 -8.46
N SER A 73 -8.38 -3.51 -8.12
CA SER A 73 -8.84 -3.38 -6.74
C SER A 73 -8.47 -4.61 -5.92
N LEU A 74 -8.65 -5.82 -6.47
CA LEU A 74 -8.16 -7.06 -5.86
C LEU A 74 -6.67 -6.98 -5.58
N LEU A 75 -5.86 -6.55 -6.55
CA LEU A 75 -4.42 -6.39 -6.41
C LEU A 75 -4.06 -5.53 -5.21
N TYR A 76 -4.73 -4.38 -5.07
CA TYR A 76 -4.50 -3.46 -3.96
C TYR A 76 -4.97 -4.04 -2.62
N ASP A 77 -6.18 -4.61 -2.58
CA ASP A 77 -6.75 -5.17 -1.35
C ASP A 77 -5.91 -6.36 -0.83
N THR A 78 -5.25 -7.09 -1.74
CA THR A 78 -4.42 -8.27 -1.42
C THR A 78 -3.12 -7.91 -0.68
N LEU A 79 -2.74 -6.63 -0.70
CA LEU A 79 -1.64 -6.13 0.13
C LEU A 79 -1.99 -6.19 1.63
N TYR A 80 -3.28 -6.16 1.97
CA TYR A 80 -3.78 -6.07 3.35
C TYR A 80 -4.65 -7.25 3.78
N THR A 81 -5.20 -7.99 2.81
CA THR A 81 -6.19 -9.05 3.05
C THR A 81 -5.97 -10.24 2.13
N TYR A 82 -6.61 -11.37 2.44
CA TYR A 82 -6.57 -12.53 1.56
C TYR A 82 -7.34 -12.27 0.25
N PRO A 83 -6.84 -12.77 -0.89
CA PRO A 83 -7.53 -12.61 -2.16
C PRO A 83 -8.89 -13.35 -2.12
N ASN A 84 -9.95 -12.62 -2.45
CA ASN A 84 -11.31 -13.16 -2.47
C ASN A 84 -11.52 -14.07 -3.70
N ALA A 85 -11.74 -15.37 -3.47
CA ALA A 85 -11.95 -16.36 -4.53
C ALA A 85 -13.15 -16.03 -5.45
N GLU A 86 -14.28 -15.60 -4.90
CA GLU A 86 -15.46 -15.20 -5.69
C GLU A 86 -15.14 -14.02 -6.61
N ARG A 87 -14.33 -13.07 -6.12
CA ARG A 87 -13.90 -11.93 -6.93
C ARG A 87 -12.97 -12.36 -8.06
N MET A 88 -12.11 -13.35 -7.82
CA MET A 88 -11.26 -13.91 -8.86
C MET A 88 -12.06 -14.64 -9.94
N GLU A 89 -13.06 -15.43 -9.53
CA GLU A 89 -13.99 -16.09 -10.44
C GLU A 89 -14.80 -15.08 -11.26
N LEU A 90 -15.23 -13.98 -10.64
CA LEU A 90 -15.90 -12.88 -11.33
C LEU A 90 -15.00 -12.25 -12.41
N ILE A 91 -13.74 -11.92 -12.08
CA ILE A 91 -12.79 -11.35 -13.04
C ILE A 91 -12.58 -12.30 -14.22
N GLU A 92 -12.40 -13.59 -13.96
CA GLU A 92 -12.24 -14.61 -14.98
C GLU A 92 -13.49 -14.72 -15.87
N ALA A 93 -14.68 -14.75 -15.28
CA ALA A 93 -15.94 -14.79 -16.01
C ALA A 93 -16.13 -13.55 -16.90
N LEU A 94 -15.85 -12.35 -16.38
CA LEU A 94 -15.94 -11.10 -17.13
C LEU A 94 -14.94 -11.08 -18.30
N ALA A 95 -13.69 -11.47 -18.06
CA ALA A 95 -12.66 -11.51 -19.10
C ALA A 95 -12.97 -12.53 -20.20
N ARG A 96 -13.50 -13.70 -19.82
CA ARG A 96 -13.98 -14.71 -20.77
C ARG A 96 -15.15 -14.19 -21.60
N ASN A 97 -16.18 -13.63 -20.96
CA ASN A 97 -17.35 -13.09 -21.66
C ASN A 97 -16.95 -11.95 -22.60
N CYS A 98 -16.03 -11.08 -22.19
CA CYS A 98 -15.45 -10.05 -23.07
C CYS A 98 -14.83 -10.68 -24.32
N SER A 99 -13.95 -11.67 -24.12
CA SER A 99 -13.24 -12.34 -25.21
C SER A 99 -14.19 -13.02 -26.20
N GLU A 100 -15.24 -13.67 -25.68
CA GLU A 100 -16.28 -14.32 -26.50
C GLU A 100 -17.05 -13.28 -27.32
N CYS A 101 -17.53 -12.20 -26.70
CA CYS A 101 -18.24 -11.12 -27.39
C CYS A 101 -17.37 -10.45 -28.47
N LEU A 102 -16.09 -10.18 -28.19
CA LEU A 102 -15.20 -9.51 -29.15
C LEU A 102 -14.85 -10.40 -30.35
N ARG A 103 -14.67 -11.71 -30.14
CA ARG A 103 -14.44 -12.65 -31.24
C ARG A 103 -15.63 -12.77 -32.16
N GLU A 104 -16.85 -12.76 -31.62
CA GLU A 104 -18.06 -12.72 -32.46
C GLU A 104 -18.17 -11.37 -33.20
N LEU A 105 -17.91 -10.26 -32.50
CA LEU A 105 -17.89 -8.94 -33.11
C LEU A 105 -16.89 -8.85 -34.27
N GLU A 106 -15.69 -9.41 -34.16
CA GLU A 106 -14.69 -9.44 -35.24
C GLU A 106 -15.21 -10.18 -36.49
N LYS A 107 -15.89 -11.32 -36.31
CA LYS A 107 -16.53 -12.05 -37.42
C LYS A 107 -17.61 -11.22 -38.10
N ILE A 108 -18.35 -10.43 -37.33
CA ILE A 108 -19.40 -9.54 -37.83
C ILE A 108 -18.78 -8.36 -38.57
N ILE A 109 -17.81 -7.67 -37.95
CA ILE A 109 -17.07 -6.56 -38.56
C ILE A 109 -16.53 -7.00 -39.91
N ALA A 110 -15.94 -8.20 -40.04
CA ALA A 110 -15.43 -8.71 -41.32
C ALA A 110 -16.49 -8.68 -42.44
N LYS A 111 -17.75 -9.00 -42.12
CA LYS A 111 -18.89 -9.07 -43.05
C LYS A 111 -19.58 -7.72 -43.31
N LEU A 112 -19.35 -6.70 -42.48
CA LEU A 112 -19.98 -5.38 -42.65
C LEU A 112 -19.48 -4.65 -43.91
N ASN A 113 -20.41 -4.05 -44.64
CA ASN A 113 -20.10 -3.19 -45.79
C ASN A 113 -19.90 -1.73 -45.35
N ILE A 114 -18.83 -1.50 -44.57
CA ILE A 114 -18.45 -0.17 -44.05
C ILE A 114 -17.09 0.27 -44.58
N PRO A 115 -16.80 1.59 -44.60
CA PRO A 115 -15.49 2.10 -45.02
C PRO A 115 -14.34 1.41 -44.28
N SER A 116 -13.25 1.13 -45.01
CA SER A 116 -12.10 0.42 -44.45
C SER A 116 -11.46 1.12 -43.25
N SER A 117 -11.53 2.46 -43.19
CA SER A 117 -11.09 3.26 -42.05
C SER A 117 -11.90 2.96 -40.78
N SER A 118 -13.23 2.95 -40.88
CA SER A 118 -14.12 2.61 -39.76
C SER A 118 -13.93 1.16 -39.30
N LYS A 119 -13.73 0.25 -40.26
CA LYS A 119 -13.42 -1.16 -40.00
C LYS A 119 -12.13 -1.31 -39.16
N LYS A 120 -11.07 -0.60 -39.55
CA LYS A 120 -9.80 -0.58 -38.81
C LYS A 120 -9.94 0.00 -37.39
N GLU A 121 -10.71 1.07 -37.23
CA GLU A 121 -10.91 1.68 -35.90
C GLU A 121 -11.70 0.77 -34.96
N LEU A 122 -12.74 0.07 -35.46
CA LEU A 122 -13.50 -0.90 -34.66
C LEU A 122 -12.62 -2.08 -34.23
N LEU A 123 -11.81 -2.64 -35.13
CA LEU A 123 -10.87 -3.71 -34.80
C LEU A 123 -9.84 -3.25 -33.77
N ARG A 124 -9.26 -2.05 -33.95
CA ARG A 124 -8.32 -1.47 -32.99
C ARG A 124 -8.94 -1.32 -31.59
N LYS A 125 -10.22 -0.95 -31.49
CA LYS A 125 -10.94 -0.88 -30.21
C LYS A 125 -11.21 -2.28 -29.64
N SER A 126 -11.57 -3.25 -30.48
CA SER A 126 -11.71 -4.67 -30.09
C SER A 126 -10.41 -5.18 -29.46
N ASP A 127 -9.30 -5.06 -30.17
CA ASP A 127 -7.97 -5.49 -29.72
C ASP A 127 -7.59 -4.88 -28.37
N PHE A 128 -7.89 -3.58 -28.18
CA PHE A 128 -7.64 -2.89 -26.93
C PHE A 128 -8.42 -3.51 -25.76
N TYR A 129 -9.72 -3.72 -25.90
CA TYR A 129 -10.56 -4.26 -24.83
C TYR A 129 -10.29 -5.74 -24.56
N LEU A 130 -9.89 -6.49 -25.58
CA LEU A 130 -9.39 -7.86 -25.44
C LEU A 130 -8.10 -7.86 -24.62
N LYS A 131 -7.15 -6.99 -24.96
CA LYS A 131 -5.89 -6.87 -24.22
C LYS A 131 -6.10 -6.48 -22.77
N LEU A 132 -7.01 -5.53 -22.52
CA LEU A 132 -7.36 -5.11 -21.16
C LEU A 132 -8.00 -6.25 -20.34
N ALA A 133 -8.79 -7.12 -20.99
CA ALA A 133 -9.35 -8.32 -20.34
C ALA A 133 -8.25 -9.35 -20.01
N GLU A 134 -7.28 -9.56 -20.91
CA GLU A 134 -6.09 -10.39 -20.64
C GLU A 134 -5.26 -9.85 -19.48
N ASP A 135 -4.98 -8.54 -19.49
CA ASP A 135 -4.24 -7.87 -18.42
C ASP A 135 -4.98 -7.98 -17.08
N SER A 136 -6.32 -7.95 -17.08
CA SER A 136 -7.14 -8.16 -15.89
C SER A 136 -6.97 -9.56 -15.29
N ARG A 137 -6.87 -10.60 -16.14
CA ARG A 137 -6.58 -11.97 -15.70
C ARG A 137 -5.16 -12.08 -15.15
N LYS A 138 -4.19 -11.45 -15.82
CA LYS A 138 -2.80 -11.37 -15.34
C LYS A 138 -2.73 -10.72 -13.96
N LEU A 139 -3.41 -9.59 -13.76
CA LEU A 139 -3.48 -8.89 -12.47
C LEU A 139 -4.09 -9.76 -11.36
N ALA A 140 -5.13 -10.54 -11.68
CA ALA A 140 -5.70 -11.49 -10.72
C ALA A 140 -4.70 -12.60 -10.34
N HIS A 141 -3.92 -13.11 -11.30
CA HIS A 141 -2.85 -14.07 -11.02
C HIS A 141 -1.76 -13.46 -10.12
N LEU A 142 -1.25 -12.28 -10.50
CA LEU A 142 -0.25 -11.55 -9.72
C LEU A 142 -0.72 -11.28 -8.29
N SER A 143 -2.02 -11.05 -8.08
CA SER A 143 -2.58 -10.86 -6.73
C SER A 143 -2.36 -12.10 -5.84
N ARG A 144 -2.49 -13.33 -6.39
CA ARG A 144 -2.19 -14.55 -5.62
C ARG A 144 -0.71 -14.67 -5.27
N GLU A 145 0.16 -14.37 -6.22
CA GLU A 145 1.61 -14.40 -6.00
C GLU A 145 2.05 -13.37 -4.97
N ILE A 146 1.47 -12.17 -5.02
CA ILE A 146 1.68 -11.11 -4.02
C ILE A 146 1.20 -11.57 -2.65
N ASN A 147 0.04 -12.23 -2.54
CA ASN A 147 -0.42 -12.77 -1.26
C ASN A 147 0.55 -13.82 -0.68
N SER A 148 0.97 -14.79 -1.50
CA SER A 148 1.94 -15.81 -1.08
C SER A 148 3.26 -15.17 -0.64
N THR A 149 3.70 -14.13 -1.36
CA THR A 149 4.90 -13.36 -1.04
C THR A 149 4.75 -12.60 0.27
N ARG A 150 3.59 -12.00 0.51
CA ARG A 150 3.25 -11.32 1.76
C ARG A 150 3.32 -12.28 2.94
N GLU A 151 2.69 -13.45 2.84
CA GLU A 151 2.68 -14.45 3.92
C GLU A 151 4.08 -14.95 4.27
N GLU A 152 4.90 -15.24 3.27
CA GLU A 152 6.28 -15.66 3.48
C GLU A 152 7.14 -14.55 4.09
N LEU A 153 6.96 -13.30 3.65
CA LEU A 153 7.66 -12.15 4.21
C LEU A 153 7.22 -11.85 5.65
N GLU A 154 5.93 -11.96 5.93
CA GLU A 154 5.35 -11.83 7.27
C GLU A 154 5.99 -12.85 8.22
N LEU A 155 6.04 -14.12 7.82
CA LEU A 155 6.67 -15.17 8.59
C LEU A 155 8.16 -14.86 8.85
N ALA A 156 8.89 -14.45 7.80
CA ALA A 156 10.31 -14.10 7.90
C ALA A 156 10.57 -12.92 8.85
N LEU A 157 9.68 -11.93 8.87
CA LEU A 157 9.75 -10.78 9.79
C LEU A 157 9.52 -11.20 11.24
N TYR A 158 8.57 -12.11 11.51
CA TYR A 158 8.31 -12.59 12.86
C TYR A 158 9.44 -13.43 13.43
N THR A 159 10.05 -14.28 12.61
CA THR A 159 11.09 -15.23 13.05
C THR A 159 12.49 -14.65 12.95
N TYR A 160 12.69 -13.53 12.22
CA TYR A 160 13.99 -13.06 11.74
C TYR A 160 14.79 -14.16 11.02
N ASN A 161 14.09 -15.15 10.46
CA ASN A 161 14.69 -16.32 9.85
C ASN A 161 13.77 -16.88 8.77
N SER A 162 14.26 -16.95 7.54
CA SER A 162 13.58 -17.64 6.46
C SER A 162 14.60 -18.44 5.65
N THR A 163 14.31 -19.72 5.48
CA THR A 163 14.88 -20.48 4.36
C THR A 163 14.32 -19.85 3.10
N ASN A 164 15.20 -19.22 2.31
CA ASN A 164 14.93 -18.63 0.99
C ASN A 164 14.65 -17.11 0.94
N LEU A 165 15.14 -16.31 1.89
CA LEU A 165 15.07 -14.83 1.81
C LEU A 165 15.57 -14.25 0.47
N LYS A 166 16.59 -14.86 -0.12
CA LYS A 166 17.09 -14.49 -1.46
C LYS A 166 16.04 -14.73 -2.55
N GLU A 167 15.39 -15.90 -2.55
CA GLU A 167 14.34 -16.24 -3.50
C GLU A 167 13.11 -15.34 -3.31
N LEU A 168 12.77 -15.04 -2.06
CA LEU A 168 11.71 -14.11 -1.70
C LEU A 168 11.98 -12.71 -2.26
N LYS A 169 13.20 -12.19 -2.08
CA LYS A 169 13.66 -10.92 -2.67
C LYS A 169 13.52 -10.94 -4.20
N GLU A 170 14.08 -11.95 -4.85
CA GLU A 170 14.00 -12.09 -6.32
C GLU A 170 12.54 -12.18 -6.80
N ARG A 171 11.64 -12.83 -6.05
CA ARG A 171 10.21 -12.89 -6.39
C ARG A 171 9.54 -11.53 -6.24
N ILE A 172 9.83 -10.78 -5.18
CA ILE A 172 9.32 -9.41 -4.99
C ILE A 172 9.77 -8.52 -6.15
N GLU A 173 11.06 -8.55 -6.50
CA GLU A 173 11.62 -7.77 -7.62
C GLU A 173 10.96 -8.13 -8.95
N ARG A 174 10.74 -9.43 -9.22
CA ARG A 174 10.00 -9.87 -10.43
C ARG A 174 8.58 -9.32 -10.46
N LEU A 175 7.83 -9.43 -9.35
CA LEU A 175 6.47 -8.91 -9.27
C LEU A 175 6.43 -7.38 -9.48
N GLU A 176 7.39 -6.66 -8.90
CA GLU A 176 7.55 -5.22 -9.09
C GLU A 176 7.79 -4.86 -10.56
N GLU A 177 8.73 -5.55 -11.23
CA GLU A 177 9.04 -5.33 -12.64
C GLU A 177 7.89 -5.68 -13.58
N GLU A 178 7.18 -6.77 -13.33
CA GLU A 178 6.00 -7.14 -14.11
C GLU A 178 4.88 -6.09 -14.02
N LEU A 179 4.65 -5.54 -12.82
CA LEU A 179 3.68 -4.46 -12.63
C LEU A 179 4.16 -3.15 -13.23
N LYS A 180 5.47 -2.82 -13.18
CA LYS A 180 6.04 -1.65 -13.85
C LYS A 180 5.87 -1.72 -15.36
N GLU A 181 6.16 -2.88 -15.96
CA GLU A 181 5.99 -3.11 -17.39
C GLU A 181 4.52 -2.89 -17.78
N LEU A 182 3.59 -3.55 -17.07
CA LEU A 182 2.15 -3.38 -17.29
C LEU A 182 1.70 -1.93 -17.10
N LEU A 183 2.16 -1.24 -16.05
CA LEU A 183 1.84 0.16 -15.83
C LEU A 183 2.35 1.05 -16.98
N SER A 184 3.52 0.73 -17.53
CA SER A 184 4.14 1.46 -18.63
C SER A 184 3.38 1.30 -19.96
N THR A 185 2.84 0.10 -20.23
CA THR A 185 2.02 -0.17 -21.41
C THR A 185 0.67 0.53 -21.25
N LEU A 186 0.06 0.44 -20.07
CA LEU A 186 -1.25 1.04 -19.82
C LEU A 186 -1.22 2.58 -19.90
N LYS A 187 -0.15 3.23 -19.43
CA LYS A 187 0.01 4.70 -19.52
C LYS A 187 0.08 5.25 -20.95
N LYS A 188 0.37 4.42 -21.95
CA LYS A 188 0.46 4.82 -23.36
C LYS A 188 -0.90 4.82 -24.06
N ILE A 189 -1.95 4.31 -23.41
CA ILE A 189 -3.30 4.27 -23.98
C ILE A 189 -3.87 5.69 -24.07
N PRO A 190 -4.27 6.16 -25.26
CA PRO A 190 -4.79 7.51 -25.40
C PRO A 190 -6.23 7.61 -24.87
N PRO A 191 -6.66 8.78 -24.34
CA PRO A 191 -8.00 8.95 -23.81
C PRO A 191 -9.14 8.62 -24.78
N SER A 192 -8.89 8.73 -26.09
CA SER A 192 -9.84 8.36 -27.15
C SER A 192 -10.23 6.87 -27.18
N MET A 193 -9.50 6.01 -26.45
CA MET A 193 -9.85 4.60 -26.31
C MET A 193 -10.94 4.37 -25.27
N HIS A 194 -11.18 5.31 -24.34
CA HIS A 194 -12.25 5.20 -23.35
C HIS A 194 -13.60 5.55 -23.98
N LEU A 195 -14.58 4.65 -23.86
CA LEU A 195 -15.93 4.85 -24.40
C LEU A 195 -16.86 5.66 -23.48
N SER A 196 -16.48 5.90 -22.22
CA SER A 196 -17.28 6.67 -21.26
C SER A 196 -16.40 7.28 -20.16
N GLU A 197 -16.93 8.27 -19.44
CA GLU A 197 -16.29 8.81 -18.24
C GLU A 197 -16.14 7.76 -17.14
N THR A 198 -17.09 6.82 -17.03
CA THR A 198 -16.98 5.69 -16.11
C THR A 198 -15.79 4.79 -16.45
N HIS A 199 -15.57 4.49 -17.74
CA HIS A 199 -14.40 3.72 -18.17
C HIS A 199 -13.09 4.43 -17.85
N LYS A 200 -13.06 5.75 -18.07
CA LYS A 200 -11.90 6.58 -17.72
C LYS A 200 -11.62 6.56 -16.22
N ASP A 201 -12.64 6.74 -15.38
CA ASP A 201 -12.48 6.68 -13.91
C ASP A 201 -11.99 5.31 -13.44
N TYR A 202 -12.55 4.22 -13.96
CA TYR A 202 -12.08 2.86 -13.66
C TYR A 202 -10.62 2.66 -14.06
N PHE A 203 -10.26 3.14 -15.24
CA PHE A 203 -8.90 3.04 -15.75
C PHE A 203 -7.92 3.84 -14.87
N GLU A 204 -8.21 5.10 -14.59
CA GLU A 204 -7.37 5.97 -13.76
C GLU A 204 -7.23 5.44 -12.32
N ARG A 205 -8.30 4.90 -11.73
CA ARG A 205 -8.25 4.20 -10.43
C ARG A 205 -7.32 2.99 -10.51
N GLY A 206 -7.46 2.17 -11.55
CA GLY A 206 -6.61 1.00 -11.72
C GLY A 206 -5.13 1.36 -11.85
N LEU A 207 -4.79 2.40 -12.61
CA LEU A 207 -3.41 2.91 -12.69
C LEU A 207 -2.86 3.37 -11.33
N ARG A 208 -3.69 4.01 -10.50
CA ARG A 208 -3.31 4.42 -9.14
C ARG A 208 -3.07 3.22 -8.24
N ASN A 209 -3.95 2.22 -8.30
CA ASN A 209 -3.82 1.00 -7.51
C ASN A 209 -2.54 0.24 -7.87
N ILE A 210 -2.28 0.01 -9.17
CA ILE A 210 -1.05 -0.63 -9.64
C ILE A 210 0.19 0.13 -9.15
N ARG A 211 0.18 1.48 -9.23
CA ARG A 211 1.29 2.30 -8.74
C ARG A 211 1.54 2.12 -7.24
N LYS A 212 0.48 2.14 -6.43
CA LYS A 212 0.61 1.93 -4.98
C LYS A 212 1.14 0.54 -4.67
N THR A 213 0.67 -0.50 -5.36
CA THR A 213 1.20 -1.86 -5.22
C THR A 213 2.70 -1.92 -5.54
N ILE A 214 3.16 -1.23 -6.59
CA ILE A 214 4.60 -1.15 -6.93
C ILE A 214 5.38 -0.44 -5.80
N GLU A 215 4.84 0.66 -5.25
CA GLU A 215 5.47 1.40 -4.16
C GLU A 215 5.62 0.54 -2.90
N GLU A 216 4.60 -0.25 -2.54
CA GLU A 216 4.66 -1.17 -1.40
C GLU A 216 5.62 -2.35 -1.65
N LEU A 217 5.57 -2.98 -2.83
CA LEU A 217 6.50 -4.05 -3.19
C LEU A 217 7.96 -3.60 -3.13
N LYS A 218 8.24 -2.35 -3.48
CA LYS A 218 9.58 -1.77 -3.36
C LYS A 218 10.06 -1.72 -1.90
N GLU A 219 9.20 -1.32 -0.96
CA GLU A 219 9.54 -1.35 0.46
C GLU A 219 9.67 -2.79 0.98
N TRP A 220 8.83 -3.72 0.51
CA TRP A 220 8.97 -5.15 0.81
C TRP A 220 10.32 -5.70 0.33
N GLY A 221 10.79 -5.23 -0.83
CA GLY A 221 12.11 -5.54 -1.35
C GLY A 221 13.23 -5.11 -0.40
N LYS A 222 13.19 -3.87 0.10
CA LYS A 222 14.16 -3.37 1.10
C LYS A 222 14.11 -4.18 2.39
N ILE A 223 12.92 -4.51 2.90
CA ILE A 223 12.77 -5.36 4.09
C ILE A 223 13.43 -6.72 3.85
N SER A 224 13.11 -7.36 2.72
CA SER A 224 13.66 -8.69 2.40
C SER A 224 15.19 -8.67 2.30
N GLU A 225 15.76 -7.59 1.77
CA GLU A 225 17.20 -7.37 1.71
C GLU A 225 17.80 -7.21 3.11
N ILE A 226 17.19 -6.40 3.97
CA ILE A 226 17.62 -6.26 5.37
C ILE A 226 17.59 -7.60 6.09
N LEU A 227 16.52 -8.37 5.96
CA LEU A 227 16.41 -9.68 6.58
C LEU A 227 17.47 -10.65 6.04
N SER A 228 17.70 -10.64 4.72
CA SER A 228 18.65 -11.55 4.08
C SER A 228 20.09 -11.27 4.48
N GLU A 229 20.46 -10.00 4.63
CA GLU A 229 21.85 -9.57 4.84
C GLU A 229 22.17 -9.29 6.31
N TYR A 230 21.17 -8.91 7.09
CA TYR A 230 21.31 -8.38 8.45
C TYR A 230 20.25 -8.91 9.43
N GLY A 231 19.53 -9.98 9.10
CA GLY A 231 18.47 -10.53 9.95
C GLY A 231 18.94 -10.85 11.38
N ASP A 232 20.18 -11.33 11.53
CA ASP A 232 20.77 -11.61 12.83
C ASP A 232 21.02 -10.33 13.66
N LEU A 233 21.48 -9.24 13.01
CA LEU A 233 21.65 -7.92 13.63
C LEU A 233 20.32 -7.27 13.96
N ALA A 234 19.33 -7.34 13.07
CA ALA A 234 17.99 -6.82 13.30
C ALA A 234 17.33 -7.48 14.52
N ARG A 235 17.51 -8.80 14.67
CA ARG A 235 17.07 -9.55 15.85
C ARG A 235 17.78 -9.09 17.12
N LYS A 236 19.12 -8.99 17.11
CA LYS A 236 19.91 -8.51 18.27
C LYS A 236 19.54 -7.08 18.67
N CYS A 237 19.37 -6.17 17.71
CA CYS A 237 18.95 -4.78 17.96
C CYS A 237 17.54 -4.72 18.57
N THR A 238 16.62 -5.54 18.09
CA THR A 238 15.27 -5.65 18.65
C THR A 238 15.27 -6.28 20.05
N GLU A 239 16.13 -7.28 20.29
CA GLU A 239 16.36 -7.84 21.63
C GLU A 239 16.89 -6.76 22.58
N LEU A 240 17.91 -6.00 22.17
CA LEU A 240 18.47 -4.90 22.94
C LEU A 240 17.38 -3.89 23.31
N ARG A 241 16.55 -3.48 22.35
CA ARG A 241 15.41 -2.58 22.60
C ARG A 241 14.45 -3.14 23.66
N ARG A 242 14.05 -4.41 23.55
CA ARG A 242 13.17 -5.06 24.53
C ARG A 242 13.80 -5.13 25.92
N LEU A 243 15.11 -5.36 26.00
CA LEU A 243 15.83 -5.36 27.27
C LEU A 243 15.87 -3.95 27.88
N MET A 244 16.04 -2.91 27.07
CA MET A 244 15.98 -1.53 27.56
C MET A 244 14.57 -1.17 28.06
N GLU A 245 13.51 -1.57 27.35
CA GLU A 245 12.12 -1.42 27.79
C GLU A 245 11.88 -2.17 29.11
N LYS A 246 12.35 -3.42 29.21
CA LYS A 246 12.27 -4.22 30.42
C LYS A 246 12.99 -3.55 31.59
N LEU A 247 14.20 -3.04 31.37
CA LEU A 247 14.98 -2.35 32.40
C LEU A 247 14.20 -1.17 32.99
N ALA A 248 13.44 -0.44 32.17
CA ALA A 248 12.60 0.67 32.61
C ALA A 248 11.55 0.27 33.66
N ASP A 249 11.06 -0.97 33.56
CA ASP A 249 10.01 -1.52 34.40
C ASP A 249 10.55 -2.25 35.65
N GLU A 250 11.87 -2.47 35.73
CA GLU A 250 12.50 -3.13 36.87
C GLU A 250 12.45 -2.26 38.12
N ARG A 251 11.98 -2.84 39.23
CA ARG A 251 11.84 -2.14 40.52
C ARG A 251 12.84 -2.57 41.56
N ASP A 252 13.44 -3.75 41.38
CA ASP A 252 14.44 -4.29 42.28
C ASP A 252 15.83 -4.30 41.62
N THR A 253 16.85 -4.08 42.44
CA THR A 253 18.23 -3.94 41.97
C THR A 253 18.78 -5.24 41.37
N GLU A 254 18.36 -6.40 41.86
CA GLU A 254 18.88 -7.68 41.38
C GLU A 254 18.36 -8.02 39.97
N SER A 255 17.07 -7.81 39.72
CA SER A 255 16.47 -7.95 38.39
C SER A 255 17.03 -6.92 37.41
N ALA A 256 17.23 -5.67 37.85
CA ALA A 256 17.89 -4.65 37.04
C ALA A 256 19.32 -5.07 36.65
N LEU A 257 20.13 -5.55 37.61
CA LEU A 257 21.50 -6.04 37.34
C LEU A 257 21.52 -7.24 36.40
N ASN A 258 20.55 -8.16 36.53
CA ASN A 258 20.40 -9.29 35.62
C ASN A 258 20.04 -8.85 34.20
N THR A 259 19.12 -7.90 34.05
CA THR A 259 18.74 -7.32 32.75
C THR A 259 19.93 -6.58 32.13
N LEU A 260 20.68 -5.78 32.91
CA LEU A 260 21.90 -5.10 32.46
C LEU A 260 22.98 -6.10 31.97
N ARG A 261 23.19 -7.21 32.68
CA ARG A 261 24.13 -8.26 32.25
C ARG A 261 23.73 -8.85 30.90
N ARG A 262 22.43 -9.09 30.67
CA ARG A 262 21.95 -9.59 29.38
C ARG A 262 22.14 -8.57 28.25
N MET A 263 21.95 -7.28 28.55
CA MET A 263 22.23 -6.21 27.59
C MET A 263 23.72 -6.15 27.21
N GLU A 264 24.63 -6.33 28.17
CA GLU A 264 26.07 -6.39 27.90
C GLU A 264 26.43 -7.53 26.94
N GLU A 265 25.84 -8.72 27.12
CA GLU A 265 26.04 -9.86 26.21
C GLU A 265 25.63 -9.48 24.77
N VAL A 266 24.46 -8.87 24.60
CA VAL A 266 23.95 -8.45 23.28
C VAL A 266 24.82 -7.34 22.67
N LEU A 267 25.24 -6.34 23.47
CA LEU A 267 26.12 -5.27 22.99
C LEU A 267 27.48 -5.80 22.55
N GLU A 268 28.05 -6.76 23.28
CA GLU A 268 29.32 -7.38 22.93
C GLU A 268 29.23 -8.16 21.62
N GLU A 269 28.13 -8.88 21.38
CA GLU A 269 27.86 -9.51 20.10
C GLU A 269 27.74 -8.50 18.95
N LEU A 270 26.97 -7.42 19.14
CA LEU A 270 26.82 -6.35 18.15
C LEU A 270 28.16 -5.66 17.85
N SER A 271 29.04 -5.54 18.84
CA SER A 271 30.33 -4.86 18.71
C SER A 271 31.33 -5.62 17.85
N LYS A 272 31.26 -6.95 17.88
CA LYS A 272 32.10 -7.81 17.02
C LYS A 272 31.79 -7.62 15.54
N GLU A 273 30.64 -7.03 15.23
CA GLU A 273 30.13 -6.84 13.88
C GLU A 273 29.92 -5.35 13.55
N ALA A 274 30.67 -4.46 14.20
CA ALA A 274 30.46 -3.01 14.16
C ALA A 274 30.35 -2.40 12.74
N ASP A 275 31.11 -2.91 11.76
CA ASP A 275 31.03 -2.42 10.38
C ASP A 275 29.73 -2.86 9.69
N ARG A 276 29.33 -4.14 9.86
CA ARG A 276 28.02 -4.64 9.39
C ARG A 276 26.85 -3.91 10.08
N LEU A 277 27.01 -3.57 11.36
CA LEU A 277 26.02 -2.85 12.14
C LEU A 277 25.75 -1.45 11.58
N ASN A 278 26.80 -0.71 11.21
CA ASN A 278 26.65 0.60 10.60
C ASN A 278 25.99 0.54 9.21
N ASP A 279 26.31 -0.47 8.40
CA ASP A 279 25.62 -0.69 7.13
C ASP A 279 24.14 -1.05 7.34
N PHE A 280 23.84 -1.94 8.28
CA PHE A 280 22.46 -2.26 8.69
C PHE A 280 21.71 -1.00 9.12
N TYR A 281 22.31 -0.18 9.99
CA TYR A 281 21.73 1.08 10.43
C TYR A 281 21.38 1.99 9.25
N ARG A 282 22.31 2.20 8.31
CA ARG A 282 22.05 3.01 7.11
C ARG A 282 20.85 2.48 6.31
N LYS A 283 20.84 1.17 6.00
CA LYS A 283 19.72 0.57 5.25
C LYS A 283 18.40 0.66 6.00
N ALA A 284 18.40 0.45 7.31
CA ALA A 284 17.22 0.60 8.14
C ALA A 284 16.68 2.04 8.14
N GLN A 285 17.54 3.06 8.02
CA GLN A 285 17.09 4.46 7.92
C GLN A 285 16.44 4.79 6.56
N GLU A 286 16.79 4.07 5.50
CA GLU A 286 16.22 4.22 4.14
C GLU A 286 14.81 3.61 4.00
N LEU A 287 14.38 2.82 5.00
CA LEU A 287 13.03 2.30 5.11
C LEU A 287 12.01 3.44 5.21
N ASN A 288 10.86 3.27 4.57
CA ASN A 288 9.73 4.18 4.66
C ASN A 288 8.48 3.43 5.17
N PRO A 289 8.32 3.31 6.51
CA PRO A 289 7.22 2.54 7.10
C PRO A 289 5.82 2.97 6.64
N ALA A 290 5.64 4.25 6.31
CA ALA A 290 4.36 4.77 5.80
C ALA A 290 3.98 4.22 4.41
N SER A 291 4.95 3.67 3.67
CA SER A 291 4.77 3.03 2.36
C SER A 291 4.90 1.51 2.42
N ALA A 292 4.99 0.92 3.62
CA ALA A 292 5.13 -0.52 3.81
C ALA A 292 3.79 -1.27 3.80
N GLY A 293 2.67 -0.54 3.80
CA GLY A 293 1.33 -1.10 3.87
C GLY A 293 1.15 -2.00 5.09
N ALA A 294 0.87 -3.28 4.84
CA ALA A 294 0.67 -4.28 5.89
C ALA A 294 1.89 -4.49 6.82
N PHE A 295 3.10 -4.08 6.43
CA PHE A 295 4.31 -4.24 7.23
C PHE A 295 4.75 -2.97 7.97
N MET A 296 3.92 -1.91 7.99
CA MET A 296 4.26 -0.63 8.62
C MET A 296 4.83 -0.76 10.03
N ASP A 297 4.18 -1.55 10.90
CA ASP A 297 4.60 -1.68 12.30
C ASP A 297 5.92 -2.44 12.45
N LEU A 298 6.12 -3.49 11.64
CA LEU A 298 7.33 -4.29 11.63
C LEU A 298 8.51 -3.50 11.05
N GLU A 299 8.28 -2.77 9.95
CA GLU A 299 9.27 -1.90 9.34
C GLU A 299 9.67 -0.75 10.28
N SER A 300 8.68 -0.14 10.96
CA SER A 300 8.92 0.86 12.00
C SER A 300 9.75 0.29 13.14
N THR A 301 9.48 -0.95 13.56
CA THR A 301 10.26 -1.63 14.60
C THR A 301 11.71 -1.83 14.18
N ILE A 302 11.97 -2.32 12.97
CA ILE A 302 13.33 -2.49 12.42
C ILE A 302 14.04 -1.13 12.35
N LYS A 303 13.37 -0.11 11.79
CA LYS A 303 13.94 1.23 11.63
C LYS A 303 14.29 1.89 12.97
N SER A 304 13.43 1.74 13.97
CA SER A 304 13.60 2.36 15.28
C SER A 304 14.50 1.56 16.23
N SER A 305 14.64 0.24 16.04
CA SER A 305 15.59 -0.57 16.84
C SER A 305 17.01 -0.50 16.29
N ALA A 306 17.19 -0.15 15.02
CA ALA A 306 18.50 -0.04 14.40
C ALA A 306 19.39 0.96 15.14
N ILE A 307 20.60 0.50 15.49
CA ILE A 307 21.56 1.28 16.27
C ILE A 307 22.87 1.46 15.49
N SER A 308 23.39 2.69 15.45
CA SER A 308 24.72 2.99 14.90
C SER A 308 25.83 2.50 15.82
N ARG A 309 27.05 2.37 15.31
CA ARG A 309 28.26 2.05 16.07
C ARG A 309 28.55 3.08 17.16
N GLU A 310 28.37 4.36 16.87
CA GLU A 310 28.62 5.44 17.84
C GLU A 310 27.64 5.36 19.02
N ALA A 311 26.38 5.10 18.71
CA ALA A 311 25.33 4.85 19.70
C ALA A 311 25.62 3.62 20.56
N LEU A 312 26.13 2.54 19.95
CA LEU A 312 26.50 1.31 20.63
C LEU A 312 27.58 1.56 21.70
N GLU A 313 28.64 2.29 21.36
CA GLU A 313 29.73 2.63 22.30
C GLU A 313 29.25 3.51 23.46
N GLN A 314 28.34 4.45 23.19
CA GLN A 314 27.74 5.26 24.26
C GLN A 314 26.85 4.42 25.19
N LEU A 315 26.04 3.50 24.63
CA LEU A 315 25.23 2.60 25.45
C LEU A 315 26.09 1.74 26.37
N LYS A 316 27.24 1.22 25.90
CA LYS A 316 28.19 0.50 26.77
C LYS A 316 28.65 1.36 27.94
N GLY A 317 29.02 2.61 27.68
CA GLY A 317 29.41 3.58 28.71
C GLY A 317 28.30 3.77 29.75
N ILE A 318 27.08 4.02 29.29
CA ILE A 318 25.89 4.21 30.13
C ILE A 318 25.63 2.97 31.00
N LEU A 319 25.69 1.75 30.42
CA LEU A 319 25.44 0.53 31.19
C LEU A 319 26.50 0.29 32.27
N ASN A 320 27.77 0.56 31.99
CA ASN A 320 28.83 0.46 32.98
C ASN A 320 28.57 1.44 34.15
N SER A 321 28.26 2.70 33.84
CA SER A 321 27.91 3.70 34.84
C SER A 321 26.65 3.33 35.65
N LEU A 322 25.63 2.75 35.00
CA LEU A 322 24.43 2.24 35.68
C LEU A 322 24.78 1.14 36.68
N LYS A 323 25.58 0.15 36.24
CA LYS A 323 26.01 -0.96 37.10
C LYS A 323 26.80 -0.48 38.31
N ASP A 324 27.72 0.47 38.11
CA ASP A 324 28.52 1.02 39.21
C ASP A 324 27.64 1.75 40.23
N LYS A 325 26.71 2.60 39.77
CA LYS A 325 25.76 3.29 40.66
C LYS A 325 24.83 2.34 41.42
N LEU A 326 24.35 1.28 40.77
CA LEU A 326 23.55 0.25 41.45
C LEU A 326 24.36 -0.50 42.52
N ARG A 327 25.65 -0.77 42.26
CA ARG A 327 26.56 -1.40 43.24
C ARG A 327 26.91 -0.48 44.40
N GLU A 328 26.91 0.84 44.18
CA GLU A 328 27.01 1.86 45.23
C GLU A 328 25.76 1.94 46.12
N GLY A 329 24.72 1.15 45.83
CA GLY A 329 23.48 1.09 46.60
C GLY A 329 22.40 2.07 46.14
N LYS A 330 22.59 2.76 45.01
CA LYS A 330 21.55 3.61 44.43
C LYS A 330 20.42 2.75 43.87
N THR A 331 19.21 3.28 43.93
CA THR A 331 18.08 2.70 43.18
C THR A 331 18.29 2.91 41.67
N LEU A 332 17.65 2.09 40.84
CA LEU A 332 17.70 2.24 39.38
C LEU A 332 17.27 3.64 38.94
N GLN A 333 16.25 4.20 39.60
CA GLN A 333 15.75 5.53 39.32
C GLN A 333 16.80 6.62 39.60
N GLU A 334 17.44 6.59 40.77
CA GLU A 334 18.50 7.54 41.12
C GLU A 334 19.70 7.40 40.17
N ALA A 335 20.06 6.16 39.82
CA ALA A 335 21.15 5.90 38.88
C ALA A 335 20.86 6.48 37.49
N LEU A 336 19.65 6.28 36.95
CA LEU A 336 19.21 6.84 35.67
C LEU A 336 19.18 8.38 35.71
N GLN A 337 18.67 8.99 36.78
CA GLN A 337 18.62 10.45 36.93
C GLN A 337 20.01 11.08 37.02
N ASP A 338 20.95 10.42 37.69
CA ASP A 338 22.33 10.90 37.76
C ASP A 338 23.00 10.89 36.40
N ILE A 339 22.83 9.81 35.63
CA ILE A 339 23.42 9.69 34.29
C ILE A 339 22.75 10.67 33.32
N ALA A 340 21.44 10.89 33.39
CA ALA A 340 20.74 11.84 32.54
C ALA A 340 21.20 13.31 32.72
N LYS A 341 21.77 13.65 33.89
CA LYS A 341 22.35 14.98 34.16
C LYS A 341 23.73 15.17 33.51
N GLU A 342 24.39 14.10 33.07
CA GLU A 342 25.69 14.16 32.42
C GLU A 342 25.54 14.73 31.00
N SER A 343 26.23 15.83 30.72
CA SER A 343 25.89 16.75 29.63
C SER A 343 26.32 16.31 28.21
N ASN A 344 26.94 15.13 28.07
CA ASN A 344 27.62 14.69 26.84
C ASN A 344 26.92 13.57 26.05
N MET A 345 25.65 13.24 26.34
CA MET A 345 24.90 12.22 25.59
C MET A 345 24.23 12.77 24.32
N TYR A 346 24.05 11.91 23.29
CA TYR A 346 23.24 12.28 22.13
C TYR A 346 21.78 12.61 22.53
N PRO A 347 21.13 13.57 21.83
CA PRO A 347 19.78 14.02 22.17
C PRO A 347 18.75 12.89 22.26
N TYR A 348 18.78 11.91 21.36
CA TYR A 348 17.81 10.81 21.37
C TYR A 348 18.04 9.81 22.53
N LEU A 349 19.30 9.55 22.91
CA LEU A 349 19.65 8.73 24.08
C LEU A 349 19.24 9.44 25.38
N LYS A 350 19.40 10.76 25.41
CA LYS A 350 18.96 11.60 26.51
C LYS A 350 17.44 11.64 26.62
N GLU A 351 16.73 11.85 25.52
CA GLU A 351 15.26 11.78 25.48
C GLU A 351 14.74 10.41 25.90
N TYR A 352 15.44 9.33 25.50
CA TYR A 352 15.12 7.97 25.90
C TYR A 352 15.33 7.76 27.41
N LEU A 353 16.49 8.13 27.95
CA LEU A 353 16.77 8.03 29.39
C LEU A 353 15.84 8.92 30.23
N ASP A 354 15.53 10.12 29.75
CA ASP A 354 14.55 11.03 30.36
C ASP A 354 13.14 10.43 30.32
N TYR A 355 12.77 9.71 29.25
CA TYR A 355 11.52 8.97 29.15
C TYR A 355 11.47 7.82 30.18
N LEU A 356 12.51 6.97 30.24
CA LEU A 356 12.58 5.87 31.22
C LEU A 356 12.56 6.38 32.67
N ALA A 357 13.23 7.51 32.95
CA ALA A 357 13.22 8.16 34.25
C ALA A 357 11.86 8.78 34.62
N LYS A 358 11.02 9.11 33.62
CA LYS A 358 9.67 9.67 33.81
C LYS A 358 8.57 8.60 33.88
N THR A 359 8.63 7.54 33.09
CA THR A 359 7.63 6.45 33.13
C THR A 359 7.67 5.71 34.46
N SER A 360 8.86 5.56 35.06
CA SER A 360 9.04 5.05 36.43
C SER A 360 8.39 5.93 37.52
N LEU A 361 8.13 7.23 37.26
CA LEU A 361 7.39 8.12 38.17
C LEU A 361 5.87 7.97 38.08
N THR A 362 5.34 7.63 36.91
CA THR A 362 3.88 7.62 36.65
C THR A 362 3.12 6.38 37.12
N GLN A 363 3.82 5.35 37.63
CA GLN A 363 3.21 4.12 38.17
C GLN A 363 3.62 3.81 39.62
N ALA A 364 3.81 4.84 40.43
CA ALA A 364 3.81 4.67 41.88
C ALA A 364 2.43 4.13 42.31
N PRO A 365 2.35 3.10 43.19
CA PRO A 365 1.07 2.63 43.69
C PRO A 365 0.42 3.79 44.46
N SER A 366 -0.76 4.23 44.00
CA SER A 366 -1.61 5.10 44.79
C SER A 366 -2.01 4.36 46.07
N GLN A 367 -1.23 4.52 47.13
CA GLN A 367 -1.73 4.25 48.47
C GLN A 367 -2.82 5.31 48.76
N GLY A 368 -4.06 4.85 48.83
CA GLY A 368 -5.12 5.42 49.63
C GLY A 368 -5.50 6.89 49.39
N ALA A 369 -6.42 7.12 48.46
CA ALA A 369 -7.46 8.13 48.65
C ALA A 369 -8.76 7.57 48.08
N GLY A 370 -9.68 7.19 48.97
CA GLY A 370 -11.04 6.80 48.61
C GLY A 370 -11.78 7.96 47.94
N GLY A 371 -12.61 7.65 46.95
CA GLY A 371 -13.39 8.65 46.24
C GLY A 371 -14.27 7.99 45.20
N THR A 372 -15.47 7.63 45.63
CA THR A 372 -16.61 7.15 44.85
C THR A 372 -16.81 7.86 43.51
N GLY A 373 -17.21 7.11 42.47
CA GLY A 373 -17.98 7.69 41.37
C GLY A 373 -17.77 7.06 40.01
N ARG A 374 -18.38 5.89 39.79
CA ARG A 374 -18.98 5.63 38.48
C ARG A 374 -19.96 6.77 38.19
N PRO A 375 -20.04 7.24 36.94
CA PRO A 375 -21.33 7.21 36.28
C PRO A 375 -21.31 6.24 35.11
N ARG A 376 -22.33 5.39 35.09
CA ARG A 376 -22.93 4.92 33.85
C ARG A 376 -23.43 6.15 33.10
N ASP A 377 -23.12 6.25 31.82
CA ASP A 377 -24.08 5.94 30.74
C ASP A 377 -23.30 5.51 29.49
#